data_AF-C1MXJ4-F1
#
_entry.id   AF-C1MXJ4-F1
#
_cell.length_a   1.000
_cell.length_b   1.000
_cell.length_c   1.000
_cell.angle_alpha   90.00
_cell.angle_beta   90.00
_cell.angle_gamma   90.00
#
_symmetry.space_group_name_H-M   'P 1'
#
loop_
_entity.id
_entity.type
_entity.pdbx_description
1 polymer ?
#
loop_
_entity_poly.entity_id
_entity_poly.type
_entity_poly.pdbx_seq_one_letter_code
_entity_poly.pdbx_strand_id
1 'polypeptide(L)'
;MDLVGVDDEKAEKTLIRAFGWGAQSYWRNEKTEEIPDADAVEARIAYLVEIGIAEDKVAEILTKVPEVLGCDVAERLEPNVAHIEKNYFMKRGTKNFANYILRVPQVLGNNLDCVGDCAGECNRCWARC
;
A
#
# COMPACT_ATOMS: atom_id res chain seq x y z
N MET A 1 1.48 -13.84 12.38
CA MET A 1 1.62 -13.64 10.93
C MET A 1 2.92 -12.89 10.73
N ASP A 2 3.86 -13.49 10.01
CA ASP A 2 5.23 -12.96 9.92
C ASP A 2 5.31 -11.96 8.77
N LEU A 3 5.43 -10.67 9.10
CA LEU A 3 5.70 -9.65 8.11
C LEU A 3 7.20 -9.59 7.86
N VAL A 4 7.62 -9.81 6.61
CA VAL A 4 9.04 -9.83 6.22
C VAL A 4 9.79 -8.60 6.73
N GLY A 5 10.80 -8.82 7.57
CA GLY A 5 11.68 -7.77 8.11
C GLY A 5 11.07 -6.87 9.18
N VAL A 6 9.88 -7.18 9.71
CA VAL A 6 9.23 -6.45 10.81
C VAL A 6 9.21 -7.33 12.07
N ASP A 7 9.57 -6.77 13.23
CA ASP A 7 9.47 -7.51 14.50
C ASP A 7 8.01 -7.80 14.91
N ASP A 8 7.78 -8.88 15.65
CA ASP A 8 6.44 -9.38 15.99
C ASP A 8 5.53 -8.32 16.65
N GLU A 9 6.08 -7.52 17.58
CA GLU A 9 5.31 -6.47 18.26
C GLU A 9 4.93 -5.32 17.30
N LYS A 10 5.84 -4.96 16.38
CA LYS A 10 5.52 -3.98 15.33
C LYS A 10 4.65 -4.56 14.24
N ALA A 11 4.69 -5.86 13.98
CA ALA A 11 3.87 -6.49 12.97
C ALA A 11 2.38 -6.38 13.33
N GLU A 12 2.02 -6.66 14.59
CA GLU A 12 0.65 -6.49 15.08
C GLU A 12 0.16 -5.03 14.95
N LYS A 13 0.97 -4.06 15.39
CA LYS A 13 0.64 -2.62 15.26
C LYS A 13 0.51 -2.19 13.80
N THR A 14 1.30 -2.78 12.90
CA THR A 14 1.24 -2.52 11.46
C THR A 14 -0.09 -3.02 10.89
N LEU A 15 -0.53 -4.23 11.24
CA LEU A 15 -1.81 -4.78 10.81
C LEU A 15 -2.99 -3.97 11.35
N ILE A 16 -2.98 -3.60 12.63
CA ILE A 16 -4.04 -2.77 13.24
C ILE A 16 -4.23 -1.45 12.47
N ARG A 17 -3.13 -0.83 12.03
CA ARG A 17 -3.17 0.41 11.26
C ARG A 17 -3.59 0.17 9.81
N ALA A 18 -3.05 -0.88 9.18
CA ALA A 18 -3.35 -1.25 7.80
C ALA A 18 -4.84 -1.47 7.54
N PHE A 19 -5.52 -2.13 8.49
CA PHE A 19 -6.94 -2.49 8.38
C PHE A 19 -7.87 -1.56 9.14
N GLY A 20 -7.33 -0.48 9.73
CA GLY A 20 -8.14 0.54 10.42
C GLY A 20 -8.81 0.07 11.70
N TRP A 21 -8.27 -0.96 12.36
CA TRP A 21 -8.78 -1.51 13.61
C TRP A 21 -8.40 -0.70 14.86
N GLY A 22 -7.52 0.30 14.72
CA GLY A 22 -7.14 1.25 15.77
C GLY A 22 -7.81 2.63 15.64
N ALA A 23 -7.45 3.56 16.53
CA ALA A 23 -7.96 4.94 16.48
C ALA A 23 -7.56 5.64 15.15
N GLN A 24 -8.57 5.98 14.34
CA GLN A 24 -8.40 6.68 13.08
C GLN A 24 -8.45 8.19 13.34
N SER A 25 -7.40 8.95 12.96
CA SER A 25 -7.44 10.40 13.10
C SER A 25 -8.21 11.09 11.97
N TYR A 26 -8.25 10.51 10.76
CA TYR A 26 -8.80 11.17 9.56
C TYR A 26 -9.22 10.20 8.43
N TRP A 27 -9.56 8.93 8.70
CA TRP A 27 -9.59 7.89 7.66
C TRP A 27 -10.74 6.85 7.75
N ARG A 28 -11.13 6.34 6.56
CA ARG A 28 -12.11 5.29 6.14
C ARG A 28 -13.55 5.40 6.65
N ASN A 29 -14.49 5.69 5.73
CA ASN A 29 -15.93 5.43 5.93
C ASN A 29 -16.27 3.93 5.88
N GLU A 30 -15.34 3.07 5.46
CA GLU A 30 -15.55 1.63 5.35
C GLU A 30 -14.52 0.90 6.19
N LYS A 31 -14.94 0.50 7.39
CA LYS A 31 -14.19 -0.44 8.23
C LYS A 31 -14.28 -1.81 7.56
N THR A 32 -13.14 -2.39 7.20
CA THR A 32 -13.10 -3.81 6.92
C THR A 32 -13.13 -4.53 8.27
N GLU A 33 -14.32 -4.94 8.70
CA GLU A 33 -14.50 -5.76 9.91
C GLU A 33 -13.98 -7.20 9.72
N GLU A 34 -13.67 -7.58 8.49
CA GLU A 34 -13.10 -8.89 8.19
C GLU A 34 -11.61 -8.93 8.49
N ILE A 35 -11.23 -9.92 9.30
CA ILE A 35 -9.84 -10.32 9.49
C ILE A 35 -9.29 -10.68 8.11
N PRO A 36 -8.27 -9.97 7.60
CA PRO A 36 -7.71 -10.27 6.30
C PRO A 36 -7.12 -11.66 6.36
N ASP A 37 -7.41 -12.42 5.31
CA ASP A 37 -6.81 -13.73 5.12
C ASP A 37 -5.28 -13.59 5.07
N ALA A 38 -4.58 -14.51 5.74
CA ALA A 38 -3.12 -14.48 5.80
C ALA A 38 -2.53 -14.60 4.39
N ASP A 39 -3.11 -15.45 3.54
CA ASP A 39 -2.67 -15.62 2.16
C ASP A 39 -2.82 -14.32 1.36
N ALA A 40 -3.85 -13.52 1.64
CA ALA A 40 -4.06 -12.22 0.97
C ALA A 40 -3.01 -11.18 1.39
N VAL A 41 -2.62 -11.14 2.67
CA VAL A 41 -1.56 -10.24 3.14
C VAL A 41 -0.19 -10.69 2.61
N GLU A 42 0.08 -12.00 2.57
CA GLU A 42 1.31 -12.54 1.95
C GLU A 42 1.38 -12.23 0.45
N ALA A 43 0.28 -12.37 -0.28
CA ALA A 43 0.22 -12.03 -1.70
C ALA A 43 0.58 -10.56 -1.97
N ARG A 44 0.12 -9.64 -1.11
CA ARG A 44 0.46 -8.21 -1.23
C ARG A 44 1.94 -7.95 -0.97
N ILE A 45 2.54 -8.63 0.01
CA ILE A 45 3.98 -8.54 0.31
C ILE A 45 4.80 -9.11 -0.85
N ALA A 46 4.43 -10.30 -1.33
CA ALA A 46 5.06 -10.96 -2.47
C ALA A 46 5.02 -10.07 -3.71
N TYR A 47 3.89 -9.39 -3.95
CA TYR A 47 3.74 -8.45 -5.04
C TYR A 47 4.70 -7.25 -4.94
N LEU A 48 4.92 -6.68 -3.74
CA LEU A 48 5.90 -5.60 -3.56
C LEU A 48 7.32 -6.06 -3.93
N VAL A 49 7.67 -7.31 -3.60
CA VAL A 49 8.95 -7.91 -3.99
C VAL A 49 9.02 -8.11 -5.51
N GLU A 50 7.95 -8.62 -6.11
CA GLU A 50 7.84 -8.86 -7.55
C GLU A 50 8.07 -7.58 -8.39
N ILE A 51 7.53 -6.45 -7.96
CA ILE A 51 7.70 -5.16 -8.65
C ILE A 51 9.09 -4.53 -8.44
N GLY A 52 10.00 -5.21 -7.74
CA GLY A 52 11.40 -4.85 -7.61
C GLY A 52 11.77 -4.12 -6.32
N ILE A 53 10.96 -4.24 -5.27
CA ILE A 53 11.30 -3.72 -3.95
C ILE A 53 12.03 -4.81 -3.18
N ALA A 54 13.22 -4.51 -2.68
CA ALA A 54 13.97 -5.48 -1.87
C ALA A 54 13.21 -5.78 -0.57
N GLU A 55 13.30 -7.01 -0.08
CA GLU A 55 12.61 -7.47 1.14
C GLU A 55 12.91 -6.58 2.36
N ASP A 56 14.16 -6.16 2.55
CA ASP A 56 14.56 -5.23 3.63
C ASP A 56 13.90 -3.86 3.53
N LYS A 57 13.46 -3.49 2.32
CA LYS A 57 12.78 -2.23 2.01
C LYS A 57 11.26 -2.33 2.05
N VAL A 58 10.71 -3.53 1.95
CA VAL A 58 9.27 -3.76 2.19
C VAL A 58 8.91 -3.37 3.62
N ALA A 59 9.68 -3.81 4.63
CA ALA A 59 9.47 -3.42 6.02
C ALA A 59 9.46 -1.88 6.23
N GLU A 60 10.34 -1.16 5.52
CA GLU A 60 10.41 0.30 5.57
C GLU A 60 9.12 0.94 5.02
N ILE A 61 8.56 0.40 3.95
CA ILE A 61 7.28 0.83 3.37
C ILE A 61 6.15 0.56 4.35
N LEU A 62 6.06 -0.66 4.88
CA LEU A 62 4.99 -1.08 5.79
C LEU A 62 5.00 -0.27 7.09
N THR A 63 6.18 0.14 7.57
CA THR A 63 6.30 1.02 8.74
C THR A 63 5.77 2.43 8.45
N LYS A 64 5.97 2.94 7.23
CA LYS A 64 5.57 4.30 6.82
C LYS A 64 4.10 4.38 6.41
N VAL A 65 3.63 3.41 5.63
CA VAL A 65 2.30 3.35 5.03
C VAL A 65 1.80 1.90 5.10
N PRO A 66 1.39 1.44 6.30
CA PRO A 66 0.86 0.09 6.51
C PRO A 66 -0.39 -0.19 5.66
N GLU A 67 -1.13 0.86 5.27
CA GLU A 67 -2.36 0.80 4.48
C GLU A 67 -2.17 0.15 3.10
N VAL A 68 -0.93 0.07 2.59
CA VAL A 68 -0.59 -0.68 1.37
C VAL A 68 -1.01 -2.16 1.49
N LEU A 69 -0.97 -2.74 2.70
CA LEU A 69 -1.45 -4.10 2.95
C LEU A 69 -2.97 -4.20 2.92
N GLY A 70 -3.71 -3.09 2.97
CA GLY A 70 -5.16 -3.07 2.79
C GLY A 70 -5.58 -2.90 1.34
N CYS A 71 -4.63 -2.69 0.41
CA CYS A 71 -4.92 -2.52 -1.01
C CYS A 71 -4.96 -3.88 -1.71
N ASP A 72 -6.01 -4.13 -2.49
CA ASP A 72 -6.06 -5.29 -3.36
C ASP A 72 -5.02 -5.19 -4.50
N VAL A 73 -4.42 -6.33 -4.85
CA VAL A 73 -3.37 -6.38 -5.88
C VAL A 73 -3.94 -6.02 -7.25
N ALA A 74 -5.05 -6.63 -7.64
CA ALA A 74 -5.64 -6.49 -8.97
C ALA A 74 -6.40 -5.17 -9.13
N GLU A 75 -7.13 -4.76 -8.10
CA GLU A 75 -7.98 -3.56 -8.16
C GLU A 75 -7.21 -2.26 -7.89
N ARG A 76 -6.09 -2.34 -7.15
CA ARG A 76 -5.40 -1.12 -6.71
C ARG A 76 -3.91 -1.12 -6.97
N LEU A 77 -3.15 -2.10 -6.49
CA LEU A 77 -1.68 -2.04 -6.57
C LEU A 77 -1.21 -2.10 -8.03
N GLU A 78 -1.67 -3.07 -8.82
CA GLU A 78 -1.27 -3.25 -10.21
C GLU A 78 -1.67 -2.06 -11.11
N PRO A 79 -2.91 -1.53 -11.06
CA PRO A 79 -3.24 -0.31 -11.79
C PRO A 79 -2.34 0.88 -11.43
N ASN A 80 -1.98 1.05 -10.16
CA ASN A 80 -1.06 2.11 -9.72
C ASN A 80 0.35 1.91 -10.25
N VAL A 81 0.88 0.69 -10.21
CA VAL A 81 2.20 0.39 -10.80
C VAL A 81 2.18 0.65 -12.31
N ALA A 82 1.17 0.17 -13.03
CA ALA A 82 1.02 0.42 -14.46
C ALA A 82 0.89 1.93 -14.79
N HIS A 83 0.18 2.68 -13.95
CA HIS A 83 0.09 4.13 -14.08
C HIS A 83 1.46 4.80 -13.90
N ILE A 84 2.27 4.33 -12.94
CA ILE A 84 3.64 4.84 -12.72
C ILE A 84 4.52 4.57 -13.95
N GLU A 85 4.49 3.34 -14.46
CA GLU A 85 5.25 2.94 -15.64
C GLU A 85 4.89 3.78 -16.87
N LYS A 86 3.59 4.02 -17.08
CA LYS A 86 3.08 4.75 -18.25
C LYS A 86 3.32 6.26 -18.18
N ASN A 87 3.04 6.89 -17.04
CA ASN A 87 3.03 8.36 -16.95
C ASN A 87 4.37 8.96 -16.51
N TYR A 88 5.18 8.20 -15.76
CA TYR A 88 6.48 8.65 -15.28
C TYR A 88 7.64 7.93 -15.99
N PHE A 89 7.34 7.03 -16.92
CA PHE A 89 8.33 6.28 -17.71
C PHE A 89 9.33 5.50 -16.83
N MET A 90 8.88 5.06 -15.64
CA MET A 90 9.70 4.30 -14.69
C MET A 90 9.30 2.84 -14.70
N LYS A 91 10.09 1.98 -15.34
CA LYS A 91 9.84 0.53 -15.39
C LYS A 91 9.99 -0.12 -14.00
N ARG A 92 9.06 -0.99 -13.61
CA ARG A 92 9.19 -1.82 -12.39
C ARG A 92 10.45 -2.70 -12.44
N GLY A 93 10.97 -3.11 -11.29
CA GLY A 93 12.25 -3.85 -11.22
C GLY A 93 13.50 -2.97 -11.35
N THR A 94 13.37 -1.67 -11.62
CA THR A 94 14.52 -0.75 -11.72
C THR A 94 14.80 -0.04 -10.41
N LYS A 95 16.07 0.34 -10.19
CA LYS A 95 16.48 1.13 -9.02
C LYS A 95 15.71 2.45 -8.91
N ASN A 96 15.41 3.10 -10.03
CA ASN A 96 14.67 4.36 -10.04
C ASN A 96 13.22 4.17 -9.58
N PHE A 97 12.57 3.10 -10.04
CA PHE A 97 11.23 2.74 -9.60
C PHE A 97 11.20 2.44 -8.09
N ALA A 98 12.08 1.57 -7.60
CA ALA A 98 12.16 1.24 -6.17
C ALA A 98 12.42 2.49 -5.31
N ASN A 99 13.36 3.36 -5.71
CA ASN A 99 13.65 4.62 -5.03
C ASN A 99 12.47 5.62 -5.07
N TYR A 100 11.65 5.59 -6.11
CA TYR A 100 10.44 6.41 -6.17
C TYR A 100 9.41 5.92 -5.16
N ILE A 101 9.12 4.62 -5.15
CA ILE A 101 8.19 4.02 -4.19
C ILE A 101 8.64 4.25 -2.74
N LEU A 102 9.94 4.10 -2.42
CA LEU A 102 10.44 4.30 -1.05
C LEU A 102 10.28 5.74 -0.53
N ARG A 103 10.30 6.73 -1.44
CA ARG A 103 10.11 8.14 -1.11
C ARG A 103 8.63 8.50 -0.97
N VAL A 104 7.76 7.87 -1.77
CA VAL A 104 6.35 8.23 -1.89
C VAL A 104 5.46 6.98 -1.87
N PRO A 105 5.55 6.10 -0.85
CA PRO A 105 4.90 4.76 -0.87
C PRO A 105 3.38 4.80 -1.03
N GLN A 106 2.76 5.91 -0.65
CA GLN A 106 1.33 6.13 -0.83
C GLN A 106 0.84 6.02 -2.28
N VAL A 107 1.73 6.17 -3.27
CA VAL A 107 1.37 6.09 -4.69
C VAL A 107 0.80 4.74 -5.08
N LEU A 108 1.10 3.69 -4.31
CA LEU A 108 0.59 2.34 -4.54
C LEU A 108 -0.90 2.19 -4.19
N GLY A 109 -1.40 3.01 -3.26
CA GLY A 109 -2.79 2.97 -2.80
C GLY A 109 -3.68 4.07 -3.37
N ASN A 110 -3.17 4.82 -4.35
CA ASN A 110 -3.84 5.99 -4.90
C ASN A 110 -5.11 5.60 -5.68
N ASN A 111 -6.16 6.43 -5.56
CA ASN A 111 -7.32 6.30 -6.45
C ASN A 111 -7.03 7.00 -7.79
N LEU A 112 -6.93 6.22 -8.87
CA LEU A 112 -6.56 6.71 -10.20
C LEU A 112 -7.75 7.26 -11.00
N ASP A 113 -8.98 6.83 -10.70
CA ASP A 113 -10.19 7.23 -11.43
C ASP A 113 -10.80 8.55 -10.93
N CYS A 114 -10.06 9.28 -10.10
CA CYS A 114 -10.51 10.55 -9.56
C CYS A 114 -10.53 11.64 -10.64
N VAL A 115 -11.72 11.98 -11.13
CA VAL A 115 -11.94 13.10 -12.06
C VAL A 115 -12.03 14.46 -11.34
N GLY A 116 -11.87 14.49 -10.02
CA GLY A 116 -11.85 15.72 -9.21
C GLY A 116 -13.21 16.22 -8.73
N ASP A 117 -14.26 15.40 -8.87
CA ASP A 117 -15.61 15.63 -8.35
C ASP A 117 -15.93 14.79 -7.09
N CYS A 118 -14.99 13.95 -6.63
CA CYS A 118 -15.23 13.11 -5.46
C CYS A 118 -15.31 13.96 -4.18
N ALA A 119 -16.09 13.48 -3.21
CA ALA A 119 -16.35 14.14 -1.91
C ALA A 119 -15.11 14.29 -1.00
N GLY A 120 -13.92 14.02 -1.53
CA GLY A 120 -12.67 14.02 -0.80
C GLY A 120 -11.92 12.70 -0.82
N GLU A 121 -12.26 11.78 -1.71
CA GLU A 121 -11.83 10.39 -1.64
C GLU A 121 -10.71 10.00 -2.62
N CYS A 122 -9.85 10.95 -3.00
CA CYS A 122 -8.65 10.64 -3.79
C CYS A 122 -7.44 11.44 -3.28
N ASN A 123 -6.27 11.24 -3.89
CA ASN A 123 -4.95 11.64 -3.35
C ASN A 123 -4.77 13.13 -3.01
N ARG A 124 -5.75 13.98 -3.36
CA ARG A 124 -5.85 15.38 -2.98
C ARG A 124 -6.64 15.63 -1.67
N CYS A 125 -7.45 14.68 -1.21
CA CYS A 125 -8.40 14.80 -0.09
C CYS A 125 -8.45 13.61 0.89
N TRP A 126 -7.47 12.71 0.85
CA TRP A 126 -7.16 11.74 1.91
C TRP A 126 -7.81 10.37 1.87
N ALA A 127 -8.73 9.97 0.99
CA ALA A 127 -8.99 8.53 0.84
C ALA A 127 -7.90 7.86 -0.01
N ARG A 128 -7.20 6.93 0.60
CA ARG A 128 -6.47 5.85 -0.07
C ARG A 128 -7.18 4.56 0.39
N CYS A 129 -6.76 3.38 -0.09
CA CYS A 129 -7.26 2.09 0.40
C CYS A 129 -7.45 2.21 1.90
#